data_AF-A0AAE1GJY6-F1
#
_entry.id   AF-A0AAE1GJY6-F1
#
_cell.length_a   1.000
_cell.length_b   1.000
_cell.length_c   1.000
_cell.angle_alpha   90.00
_cell.angle_beta   90.00
_cell.angle_gamma   90.00
#
_symmetry.space_group_name_H-M   'P 1'
#
loop_
_entity.id
_entity.type
_entity.pdbx_description
1 polymer ?
#
loop_
_entity_poly.entity_id
_entity_poly.type
_entity_poly.pdbx_seq_one_letter_code
_entity_poly.pdbx_strand_id
1 'polypeptide(L)'
;MDSTRLRQIRGRLRTPSNSSRAVLSCFIHFIHETYRVYVLQEQPLPPPCLLLCEVDENVVCPSTVDSPTLGMATSRANAPSVIADRGRIIGMWENGTPVSIIAEQTGFAQSTVYRWIERWQTEGSLETRPRSGRPRVLTGEVQEHLVRATQETPFMSSVQLTRHLELRCHPRTVRRTLHLNRQVTSVQAVERTAREEWEGVRRRPRICLNLVESIPSRLEDIVKAGDGWTSY
;
A
#
# COMPACT_ATOMS: atom_id res chain seq x y z
N MET A 1 10.29 20.71 -36.61
CA MET A 1 11.15 21.33 -35.57
C MET A 1 12.58 21.37 -36.11
N ASP A 2 13.19 22.55 -36.22
CA ASP A 2 14.58 22.67 -36.69
C ASP A 2 15.55 22.43 -35.52
N SER A 3 16.27 21.30 -35.57
CA SER A 3 17.21 20.84 -34.54
C SER A 3 18.30 21.88 -34.21
N THR A 4 18.53 22.83 -35.12
CA THR A 4 19.50 23.91 -35.02
C THR A 4 19.09 24.95 -33.97
N ARG A 5 17.78 25.25 -33.85
CA ARG A 5 17.24 26.24 -32.88
C ARG A 5 17.33 25.76 -31.43
N LEU A 6 17.07 24.46 -31.19
CA LEU A 6 17.18 23.85 -29.86
C LEU A 6 18.63 23.78 -29.35
N ARG A 7 19.61 23.54 -30.25
CA ARG A 7 21.04 23.58 -29.90
C ARG A 7 21.48 24.99 -29.49
N GLN A 8 20.95 26.02 -30.14
CA GLN A 8 21.28 27.41 -29.86
C GLN A 8 20.75 27.86 -28.48
N ILE A 9 19.58 27.39 -28.06
CA ILE A 9 18.99 27.63 -26.73
C ILE A 9 19.79 26.86 -25.65
N ARG A 10 20.17 25.59 -25.92
CA ARG A 10 21.00 24.77 -25.02
C ARG A 10 22.35 25.42 -24.70
N GLY A 11 22.93 26.19 -25.63
CA GLY A 11 24.19 26.93 -25.41
C GLY A 11 24.06 28.17 -24.51
N ARG A 12 22.84 28.71 -24.33
CA ARG A 12 22.58 29.95 -23.57
C ARG A 12 22.14 29.72 -22.13
N LEU A 13 21.68 28.52 -21.78
CA LEU A 13 21.31 28.16 -20.41
C LEU A 13 22.58 27.96 -19.56
N ARG A 14 22.90 28.94 -18.70
CA ARG A 14 23.86 28.73 -17.60
C ARG A 14 23.15 27.98 -16.48
N THR A 15 23.39 26.67 -16.40
CA THR A 15 22.88 25.85 -15.29
C THR A 15 23.88 25.83 -14.12
N PRO A 16 23.46 26.04 -12.86
CA PRO A 16 24.32 25.77 -11.73
C PRO A 16 24.38 24.25 -11.48
N SER A 17 25.61 23.75 -11.38
CA SER A 17 26.02 22.36 -11.08
C SER A 17 25.83 21.29 -12.18
N ASN A 18 26.75 20.31 -12.18
CA ASN A 18 26.83 19.21 -13.15
C ASN A 18 25.63 18.24 -13.09
N SER A 19 24.94 18.12 -11.95
CA SER A 19 23.79 17.23 -11.77
C SER A 19 22.55 17.73 -12.53
N SER A 20 22.33 19.04 -12.56
CA SER A 20 21.21 19.68 -13.28
C SER A 20 21.35 19.54 -14.80
N ARG A 21 22.58 19.49 -15.32
CA ARG A 21 22.88 19.24 -16.75
C ARG A 21 22.49 17.83 -17.20
N ALA A 22 22.72 16.83 -16.35
CA ALA A 22 22.36 15.45 -16.65
C ALA A 22 20.84 15.26 -16.68
N VAL A 23 20.12 15.83 -15.70
CA VAL A 23 18.65 15.72 -15.62
C VAL A 23 17.96 16.42 -16.79
N LEU A 24 18.37 17.65 -17.14
CA LEU A 24 17.78 18.36 -18.29
C LEU A 24 18.11 17.67 -19.62
N SER A 25 19.34 17.15 -19.79
CA SER A 25 19.72 16.42 -21.00
C SER A 25 18.93 15.13 -21.14
N CYS A 26 18.77 14.34 -20.07
CA CYS A 26 17.96 13.13 -20.06
C CYS A 26 16.48 13.43 -20.34
N PHE A 27 15.92 14.50 -19.77
CA PHE A 27 14.52 14.87 -19.98
C PHE A 27 14.26 15.36 -21.42
N ILE A 28 15.18 16.15 -22.00
CA ILE A 28 15.07 16.60 -23.40
C ILE A 28 15.23 15.42 -24.37
N HIS A 29 16.16 14.49 -24.12
CA HIS A 29 16.30 13.27 -24.92
C HIS A 29 15.06 12.37 -24.78
N PHE A 30 14.50 12.22 -23.57
CA PHE A 30 13.29 11.45 -23.33
C PHE A 30 12.08 12.03 -24.08
N ILE A 31 11.87 13.35 -24.02
CA ILE A 31 10.81 14.01 -24.79
C ILE A 31 11.03 13.84 -26.29
N HIS A 32 12.26 14.00 -26.78
CA HIS A 32 12.53 13.89 -28.22
C HIS A 32 12.36 12.46 -28.75
N GLU A 33 12.76 11.44 -27.98
CA GLU A 33 12.65 10.03 -28.39
C GLU A 33 11.21 9.52 -28.30
N THR A 34 10.48 9.90 -27.25
CA THR A 34 9.04 9.59 -27.13
C THR A 34 8.22 10.27 -28.22
N TYR A 35 8.56 11.51 -28.60
CA TYR A 35 7.89 12.21 -29.71
C TYR A 35 8.22 11.58 -31.07
N ARG A 36 9.46 11.14 -31.30
CA ARG A 36 9.89 10.54 -32.56
C ARG A 36 9.27 9.17 -32.82
N VAL A 37 9.20 8.31 -31.80
CA VAL A 37 8.77 6.91 -31.95
C VAL A 37 7.24 6.78 -31.93
N TYR A 38 6.53 7.55 -31.10
CA TYR A 38 5.10 7.31 -30.87
C TYR A 38 4.16 8.28 -31.57
N VAL A 39 4.59 9.51 -31.85
CA VAL A 39 3.72 10.54 -32.44
C VAL A 39 3.75 10.52 -33.97
N LEU A 40 4.87 10.13 -34.60
CA LEU A 40 5.00 10.11 -36.07
C LEU A 40 4.63 8.77 -36.73
N GLN A 41 4.52 7.66 -35.98
CA GLN A 41 4.23 6.33 -36.52
C GLN A 41 2.83 5.79 -36.16
N GLU A 42 1.96 6.62 -35.55
CA GLU A 42 0.59 6.26 -35.10
C GLU A 42 0.50 4.96 -34.28
N GLN A 43 1.55 4.58 -33.55
CA GLN A 43 1.55 3.41 -32.70
C GLN A 43 1.03 3.75 -31.28
N PRO A 44 0.27 2.85 -30.62
CA PRO A 44 -0.16 3.06 -29.25
C PRO A 44 1.03 3.10 -28.29
N LEU A 45 1.17 4.20 -27.53
CA LEU A 45 2.19 4.35 -26.48
C LEU A 45 2.17 3.14 -25.53
N PRO A 46 3.32 2.48 -25.26
CA PRO A 46 3.39 1.33 -24.38
C PRO A 46 3.08 1.76 -22.94
N PRO A 47 2.56 0.85 -22.11
CA PRO A 47 2.38 1.12 -20.70
C PRO A 47 3.75 1.40 -20.04
N PRO A 48 3.81 2.31 -19.05
CA PRO A 48 5.05 2.80 -18.46
C PRO A 48 5.94 1.74 -17.79
N CYS A 49 5.46 0.50 -17.63
CA CYS A 49 6.22 -0.61 -17.09
C CYS A 49 7.31 -1.15 -18.04
N LEU A 50 7.22 -0.91 -19.35
CA LEU A 50 8.23 -1.38 -20.32
C LEU A 50 9.40 -0.41 -20.54
N LEU A 51 9.33 0.82 -20.03
CA LEU A 51 10.34 1.86 -20.24
C LEU A 51 11.40 1.95 -19.13
N LEU A 52 11.28 1.14 -18.08
CA LEU A 52 12.26 1.07 -16.97
C LEU A 52 12.94 -0.30 -16.85
N CYS A 53 12.62 -1.25 -17.72
CA CYS A 53 13.13 -2.62 -17.68
C CYS A 53 13.75 -3.02 -19.03
N GLU A 54 14.86 -2.38 -19.39
CA GLU A 54 15.91 -3.07 -20.13
C GLU A 54 17.08 -3.29 -19.16
N VAL A 55 16.83 -4.13 -18.15
CA VAL A 55 17.90 -4.76 -17.37
C VAL A 55 17.57 -6.26 -17.37
N ASP A 56 18.37 -6.98 -18.16
CA ASP A 56 18.55 -8.44 -18.21
C ASP A 56 17.30 -9.32 -18.38
N GLU A 57 17.22 -9.97 -19.55
CA GLU A 57 16.38 -11.13 -19.86
C GLU A 57 16.65 -12.39 -19.00
N ASN A 58 17.36 -12.27 -17.87
CA ASN A 58 17.67 -13.39 -16.97
C ASN A 58 17.17 -13.22 -15.54
N VAL A 59 16.34 -12.20 -15.25
CA VAL A 59 15.59 -12.20 -13.98
C VAL A 59 14.29 -12.96 -14.19
N VAL A 60 14.37 -14.28 -14.00
CA VAL A 60 13.19 -15.08 -13.66
C VAL A 60 12.59 -14.47 -12.40
N CYS A 61 11.46 -13.79 -12.54
CA CYS A 61 10.62 -13.43 -11.42
C CYS A 61 10.24 -14.72 -10.69
N PRO A 62 10.60 -14.93 -9.41
CA PRO A 62 10.08 -16.04 -8.64
C PRO A 62 8.65 -15.70 -8.20
N SER A 63 7.72 -15.62 -9.16
CA SER A 63 6.29 -15.40 -8.91
C SER A 63 5.47 -16.67 -9.05
N THR A 64 6.10 -17.84 -8.90
CA THR A 64 5.39 -19.13 -8.83
C THR A 64 6.11 -20.08 -7.86
N VAL A 65 6.33 -19.64 -6.64
CA VAL A 65 6.24 -20.55 -5.49
C VAL A 65 4.88 -20.30 -4.90
N ASP A 66 4.07 -21.35 -4.91
CA ASP A 66 2.75 -21.43 -4.31
C ASP A 66 2.70 -20.58 -3.04
N SER A 67 1.98 -19.46 -3.12
CA SER A 67 1.60 -18.75 -1.90
C SER A 67 0.91 -19.79 -1.03
N PRO A 68 1.45 -20.17 0.14
CA PRO A 68 0.66 -20.91 1.08
C PRO A 68 -0.50 -19.99 1.36
N THR A 69 -1.71 -20.45 1.05
CA THR A 69 -2.97 -19.87 1.50
C THR A 69 -2.70 -19.33 2.89
N LEU A 70 -2.92 -18.03 3.08
CA LEU A 70 -2.69 -17.32 4.34
C LEU A 70 -3.52 -18.03 5.42
N GLY A 71 -2.96 -19.10 5.98
CA GLY A 71 -3.55 -19.87 7.03
C GLY A 71 -3.62 -18.90 8.17
N MET A 72 -4.84 -18.52 8.56
CA MET A 72 -5.05 -17.79 9.80
C MET A 72 -4.21 -18.51 10.85
N ALA A 73 -3.20 -17.82 11.38
CA ALA A 73 -2.32 -18.39 12.38
C ALA A 73 -3.18 -18.79 13.57
N THR A 74 -3.62 -20.05 13.61
CA THR A 74 -4.39 -20.57 14.73
C THR A 74 -3.43 -20.53 15.90
N SER A 75 -3.85 -19.86 16.98
CA SER A 75 -3.05 -19.82 18.19
C SER A 75 -2.65 -21.25 18.57
N ARG A 76 -1.49 -21.48 19.20
CA ARG A 76 -1.08 -22.84 19.65
C ARG A 76 -2.17 -23.58 20.43
N ALA A 77 -3.05 -22.83 21.11
CA ALA A 77 -4.20 -23.36 21.85
C ALA A 77 -5.33 -23.92 20.97
N ASN A 78 -5.35 -23.61 19.67
CA ASN A 78 -6.28 -24.10 18.64
C ASN A 78 -5.52 -24.85 17.53
N ALA A 79 -4.31 -25.36 17.82
CA ALA A 79 -3.64 -26.26 16.89
C ALA A 79 -4.53 -27.50 16.63
N PRO A 80 -4.54 -28.07 15.41
CA PRO A 80 -5.41 -29.19 15.06
C PRO A 80 -5.32 -30.37 16.03
N SER A 81 -4.11 -30.67 16.54
CA SER A 81 -3.88 -31.71 17.54
C SER A 81 -4.62 -31.43 18.86
N VAL A 82 -4.57 -30.19 19.34
CA VAL A 82 -5.23 -29.78 20.59
C VAL A 82 -6.76 -29.79 20.45
N ILE A 83 -7.28 -29.43 19.28
CA ILE A 83 -8.72 -29.51 18.99
C ILE A 83 -9.16 -30.99 18.92
N ALA A 84 -8.35 -31.85 18.29
CA ALA A 84 -8.62 -33.28 18.21
C ALA A 84 -8.64 -33.94 19.60
N ASP A 85 -7.75 -33.55 20.52
CA ASP A 85 -7.76 -34.04 21.90
C ASP A 85 -9.05 -33.67 22.64
N ARG A 86 -9.56 -32.45 22.43
CA ARG A 86 -10.86 -32.02 22.99
C ARG A 86 -12.02 -32.78 22.36
N GLY A 87 -11.96 -32.99 21.05
CA GLY A 87 -12.93 -33.81 20.32
C GLY A 87 -12.99 -35.24 20.84
N ARG A 88 -11.84 -35.83 21.21
CA ARG A 88 -11.78 -37.16 21.84
C ARG A 88 -12.51 -37.20 23.18
N ILE A 89 -12.29 -36.19 24.03
CA ILE A 89 -13.01 -36.06 25.31
C ILE A 89 -14.52 -36.03 25.08
N ILE A 90 -14.98 -35.17 24.17
CA ILE A 90 -16.42 -34.99 23.89
C ILE A 90 -17.03 -36.24 23.27
N GLY A 91 -16.37 -36.86 22.29
CA GLY A 91 -16.88 -38.09 21.66
C GLY A 91 -17.02 -39.25 22.65
N MET A 92 -16.09 -39.42 23.58
CA MET A 92 -16.22 -40.44 24.64
C MET A 92 -17.39 -40.13 25.60
N TRP A 93 -17.60 -38.87 25.93
CA TRP A 93 -18.70 -38.43 26.79
C TRP A 93 -20.07 -38.61 26.11
N GLU A 94 -20.19 -38.27 24.83
CA GLU A 94 -21.42 -38.47 24.04
C GLU A 94 -21.79 -39.96 23.93
N ASN A 95 -20.81 -40.85 23.95
CA ASN A 95 -21.00 -42.30 24.02
C ASN A 95 -21.39 -42.83 25.42
N GLY A 96 -21.60 -41.94 26.41
CA GLY A 96 -22.00 -42.31 27.77
C GLY A 96 -20.87 -42.79 28.67
N THR A 97 -19.60 -42.58 28.29
CA THR A 97 -18.45 -43.00 29.10
C THR A 97 -18.35 -42.15 30.37
N PRO A 98 -18.15 -42.74 31.57
CA PRO A 98 -17.99 -41.97 32.79
C PRO A 98 -16.68 -41.16 32.79
N VAL A 99 -16.71 -39.97 33.40
CA VAL A 99 -15.59 -38.99 33.37
C VAL A 99 -14.28 -39.54 33.92
N SER A 100 -14.32 -40.44 34.91
CA SER A 100 -13.12 -41.09 35.45
C SER A 100 -12.38 -41.89 34.38
N ILE A 101 -13.11 -42.70 33.60
CA ILE A 101 -12.56 -43.52 32.52
C ILE A 101 -12.07 -42.63 31.37
N ILE A 102 -12.79 -41.55 31.04
CA ILE A 102 -12.35 -40.58 30.04
C ILE A 102 -11.01 -39.97 30.44
N ALA A 103 -10.86 -39.56 31.70
CA ALA A 103 -9.61 -38.97 32.22
C ALA A 103 -8.44 -39.96 32.12
N GLU A 104 -8.65 -41.22 32.50
CA GLU A 104 -7.64 -42.28 32.40
C GLU A 104 -7.23 -42.55 30.94
N GLN A 105 -8.19 -42.67 30.03
CA GLN A 105 -7.95 -42.99 28.62
C GLN A 105 -7.34 -41.82 27.82
N THR A 106 -7.69 -40.58 28.18
CA THR A 106 -7.20 -39.39 27.48
C THR A 106 -5.93 -38.80 28.12
N GLY A 107 -5.62 -39.17 29.36
CA GLY A 107 -4.48 -38.63 30.11
C GLY A 107 -4.69 -37.22 30.66
N PHE A 108 -5.90 -36.66 30.55
CA PHE A 108 -6.23 -35.35 31.11
C PHE A 108 -6.79 -35.46 32.53
N ALA A 109 -6.54 -34.44 33.35
CA ALA A 109 -7.16 -34.35 34.67
C ALA A 109 -8.70 -34.28 34.56
N GLN A 110 -9.41 -34.93 35.48
CA GLN A 110 -10.88 -34.93 35.51
C GLN A 110 -11.47 -33.51 35.48
N SER A 111 -10.84 -32.54 36.14
CA SER A 111 -11.24 -31.11 36.09
C SER A 111 -11.19 -30.51 34.69
N THR A 112 -10.23 -30.93 33.86
CA THR A 112 -10.13 -30.50 32.45
C THR A 112 -11.22 -31.14 31.61
N VAL A 113 -11.53 -32.42 31.86
CA VAL A 113 -12.62 -33.13 31.19
C VAL A 113 -13.97 -32.46 31.51
N TYR A 114 -14.29 -32.25 32.79
CA TYR A 114 -15.49 -31.53 33.21
C TYR A 114 -15.62 -30.15 32.58
N ARG A 115 -14.54 -29.36 32.61
CA ARG A 115 -14.51 -28.02 32.00
C ARG A 115 -14.83 -28.05 30.50
N TRP A 116 -14.33 -29.04 29.76
CA TRP A 116 -14.61 -29.15 28.33
C TRP A 116 -16.02 -29.65 28.03
N ILE A 117 -16.54 -30.59 28.82
CA ILE A 117 -17.95 -31.05 28.72
C ILE A 117 -18.90 -29.87 28.97
N GLU A 118 -18.71 -29.14 30.07
CA GLU A 118 -19.53 -27.97 30.42
C GLU A 118 -19.49 -26.91 29.31
N ARG A 119 -18.28 -26.63 28.79
CA ARG A 119 -18.14 -25.70 27.67
C ARG A 119 -18.84 -26.21 26.41
N TRP A 120 -18.72 -27.50 26.08
CA TRP A 120 -19.38 -28.08 24.92
C TRP A 120 -20.89 -27.96 25.02
N GLN A 121 -21.46 -28.26 26.19
CA GLN A 121 -22.89 -28.11 26.45
C GLN A 121 -23.37 -26.66 26.35
N THR A 122 -22.54 -25.71 26.76
CA THR A 122 -22.91 -24.28 26.79
C THR A 122 -22.68 -23.57 25.45
N GLU A 123 -21.57 -23.85 24.76
CA GLU A 123 -21.10 -23.09 23.59
C GLU A 123 -21.13 -23.90 22.29
N GLY A 124 -21.12 -25.23 22.35
CA GLY A 124 -21.02 -26.10 21.17
C GLY A 124 -19.71 -25.94 20.38
N SER A 125 -18.64 -25.41 21.01
CA SER A 125 -17.37 -25.15 20.35
C SER A 125 -16.18 -25.77 21.09
N LEU A 126 -15.27 -26.37 20.32
CA LEU A 126 -13.98 -26.88 20.79
C LEU A 126 -12.87 -25.83 20.72
N GLU A 127 -13.17 -24.65 20.19
CA GLU A 127 -12.19 -23.59 20.05
C GLU A 127 -11.90 -22.89 21.38
N THR A 128 -10.67 -22.39 21.52
CA THR A 128 -10.32 -21.52 22.64
C THR A 128 -10.95 -20.15 22.42
N ARG A 129 -11.67 -19.64 23.43
CA ARG A 129 -12.21 -18.28 23.43
C ARG A 129 -11.12 -17.25 23.06
N PRO A 130 -11.44 -16.22 22.26
CA PRO A 130 -10.54 -15.11 22.06
C PRO A 130 -10.23 -14.48 23.42
N ARG A 131 -8.95 -14.20 23.68
CA ARG A 131 -8.53 -13.58 24.94
C ARG A 131 -8.95 -12.12 24.93
N SER A 132 -9.54 -11.65 26.03
CA SER A 132 -9.72 -10.23 26.33
C SER A 132 -8.35 -9.61 26.62
N GLY A 133 -7.59 -9.35 25.55
CA GLY A 133 -6.33 -8.61 25.67
C GLY A 133 -6.55 -7.22 26.27
N ARG A 134 -5.45 -6.51 26.54
CA ARG A 134 -5.51 -5.11 27.01
C ARG A 134 -6.31 -4.26 26.02
N PRO A 135 -7.30 -3.46 26.48
CA PRO A 135 -8.05 -2.58 25.59
C PRO A 135 -7.11 -1.62 24.87
N ARG A 136 -7.43 -1.33 23.60
CA ARG A 136 -6.67 -0.37 22.80
C ARG A 136 -6.95 1.04 23.30
N VAL A 137 -5.93 1.90 23.22
CA VAL A 137 -6.01 3.31 23.64
C VAL A 137 -7.04 4.11 22.82
N LEU A 138 -7.22 3.75 21.54
CA LEU A 138 -8.23 4.35 20.68
C LEU A 138 -9.40 3.37 20.52
N THR A 139 -10.60 3.80 20.90
CA THR A 139 -11.86 3.06 20.72
C THR A 139 -12.25 2.98 19.24
N GLY A 140 -13.15 2.06 18.88
CA GLY A 140 -13.61 1.89 17.48
C GLY A 140 -14.15 3.19 16.89
N GLU A 141 -15.02 3.88 17.62
CA GLU A 141 -15.60 5.17 17.20
C GLU A 141 -14.55 6.24 16.93
N VAL A 142 -13.55 6.36 17.82
CA VAL A 142 -12.46 7.34 17.65
C VAL A 142 -11.56 6.95 16.46
N GLN A 143 -11.38 5.66 16.20
CA GLN A 143 -10.64 5.19 15.03
C GLN A 143 -11.39 5.52 13.73
N GLU A 144 -12.71 5.36 13.70
CA GLU A 144 -13.54 5.73 12.55
C GLU A 144 -13.52 7.24 12.29
N HIS A 145 -13.56 8.05 13.36
CA HIS A 145 -13.45 9.50 13.23
C HIS A 145 -12.07 9.92 12.71
N LEU A 146 -11.01 9.30 13.23
CA LEU A 146 -9.64 9.49 12.74
C LEU A 146 -9.49 9.14 11.26
N VAL A 147 -10.11 8.03 10.86
CA VAL A 147 -10.17 7.57 9.48
C VAL A 147 -10.84 8.62 8.58
N ARG A 148 -12.00 9.12 8.98
CA ARG A 148 -12.75 10.14 8.23
C ARG A 148 -11.96 11.44 8.08
N ALA A 149 -11.37 11.93 9.17
CA ALA A 149 -10.56 13.15 9.14
C ALA A 149 -9.35 13.04 8.19
N THR A 150 -8.78 11.84 8.07
CA THR A 150 -7.67 11.58 7.13
C THR A 150 -8.13 11.59 5.68
N GLN A 151 -9.37 11.17 5.39
CA GLN A 151 -9.94 11.24 4.04
C GLN A 151 -10.30 12.67 3.63
N GLU A 152 -10.81 13.47 4.57
CA GLU A 152 -11.14 14.89 4.35
C GLU A 152 -9.86 15.74 4.22
N THR A 153 -8.79 15.41 4.94
CA THR A 153 -7.51 16.15 4.93
C THR A 153 -6.29 15.23 4.72
N PRO A 154 -6.06 14.74 3.47
CA PRO A 154 -5.07 13.69 3.17
C PRO A 154 -3.61 14.01 3.52
N PHE A 155 -3.25 15.28 3.66
CA PHE A 155 -1.88 15.74 3.89
C PHE A 155 -1.58 16.07 5.36
N MET A 156 -2.55 15.88 6.26
CA MET A 156 -2.36 16.19 7.67
C MET A 156 -1.44 15.16 8.34
N SER A 157 -0.38 15.64 9.01
CA SER A 157 0.55 14.76 9.72
C SER A 157 -0.09 14.14 10.96
N SER A 158 0.44 12.98 11.42
CA SER A 158 -0.04 12.33 12.66
C SER A 158 -0.02 13.23 13.91
N VAL A 159 0.91 14.19 13.98
CA VAL A 159 0.99 15.18 15.07
C VAL A 159 -0.14 16.20 14.95
N GLN A 160 -0.39 16.70 13.74
CA GLN A 160 -1.50 17.63 13.48
C GLN A 160 -2.86 16.95 13.71
N LEU A 161 -3.04 15.71 13.25
CA LEU A 161 -4.26 14.92 13.50
C LEU A 161 -4.53 14.71 14.98
N THR A 162 -3.47 14.42 15.76
CA THR A 162 -3.60 14.26 17.22
C THR A 162 -4.13 15.53 17.88
N ARG A 163 -3.66 16.72 17.46
CA ARG A 163 -4.12 18.01 17.99
C ARG A 163 -5.51 18.37 17.48
N HIS A 164 -5.75 18.18 16.19
CA HIS A 164 -7.01 18.52 15.52
C HIS A 164 -8.19 17.74 16.09
N LEU A 165 -7.97 16.46 16.42
CA LEU A 165 -8.98 15.58 17.02
C LEU A 165 -8.87 15.51 18.55
N GLU A 166 -8.06 16.38 19.17
CA GLU A 166 -7.85 16.47 20.62
C GLU A 166 -7.57 15.13 21.31
N LEU A 167 -6.83 14.25 20.63
CA LEU A 167 -6.60 12.88 21.08
C LEU A 167 -5.58 12.86 22.22
N ARG A 168 -5.97 12.26 23.35
CA ARG A 168 -5.08 12.00 24.50
C ARG A 168 -4.19 10.77 24.29
N CYS A 169 -3.49 10.71 23.15
CA CYS A 169 -2.57 9.62 22.85
C CYS A 169 -1.34 10.12 22.11
N HIS A 170 -0.26 9.35 22.16
CA HIS A 170 0.96 9.69 21.45
C HIS A 170 0.73 9.62 19.91
N PRO A 171 1.28 10.54 19.09
CA PRO A 171 1.11 10.52 17.63
C PRO A 171 1.51 9.19 16.95
N ARG A 172 2.43 8.44 17.55
CA ARG A 172 2.78 7.07 17.13
C ARG A 172 1.60 6.10 17.19
N THR A 173 0.70 6.25 18.16
CA THR A 173 -0.53 5.46 18.28
C THR A 173 -1.46 5.78 17.13
N VAL A 174 -1.67 7.06 16.81
CA VAL A 174 -2.43 7.52 15.63
C VAL A 174 -1.86 6.91 14.35
N ARG A 175 -0.55 7.03 14.14
CA ARG A 175 0.13 6.44 12.97
C ARG A 175 -0.04 4.92 12.89
N ARG A 176 0.14 4.20 14.00
CA ARG A 176 -0.06 2.75 14.08
C ARG A 176 -1.48 2.34 13.72
N THR A 177 -2.47 3.08 14.21
CA THR A 177 -3.89 2.85 13.92
C THR A 177 -4.18 3.09 12.44
N LEU A 178 -3.68 4.18 11.84
CA LEU A 178 -3.84 4.45 10.41
C LEU A 178 -3.18 3.36 9.54
N HIS A 179 -2.01 2.86 9.94
CA HIS A 179 -1.38 1.72 9.26
C HIS A 179 -2.19 0.44 9.38
N LEU A 180 -2.74 0.14 10.58
CA LEU A 180 -3.58 -1.03 10.81
C LEU A 180 -4.87 -0.97 9.96
N ASN A 181 -5.46 0.21 9.85
CA ASN A 181 -6.65 0.48 9.05
C ASN A 181 -6.35 0.74 7.57
N ARG A 182 -5.10 0.53 7.12
CA ARG A 182 -4.62 0.67 5.73
C ARG A 182 -4.90 2.04 5.10
N GLN A 183 -4.97 3.09 5.91
CA GLN A 183 -5.33 4.45 5.49
C GLN A 183 -4.16 5.41 5.28
N VAL A 184 -2.93 4.96 5.54
CA VAL A 184 -1.80 5.66 4.92
C VAL A 184 -2.01 5.48 3.44
N THR A 185 -2.33 6.56 2.72
CA THR A 185 -2.58 6.64 1.27
C THR A 185 -1.66 5.63 0.64
N SER A 186 -2.20 4.44 0.32
CA SER A 186 -1.33 3.33 -0.02
C SER A 186 -0.54 3.78 -1.23
N VAL A 187 0.70 3.32 -1.38
CA VAL A 187 1.45 3.61 -2.62
C VAL A 187 0.54 3.34 -3.83
N GLN A 188 -0.30 2.30 -3.74
CA GLN A 188 -1.35 1.97 -4.70
C GLN A 188 -2.47 3.00 -4.86
N ALA A 189 -2.91 3.70 -3.81
CA ALA A 189 -3.91 4.77 -3.89
C ALA A 189 -3.32 6.02 -4.56
N VAL A 190 -2.08 6.39 -4.21
CA VAL A 190 -1.35 7.48 -4.87
C VAL A 190 -1.08 7.12 -6.33
N GLU A 191 -0.63 5.91 -6.61
CA GLU A 191 -0.42 5.38 -7.96
C GLU A 191 -1.72 5.36 -8.77
N ARG A 192 -2.85 4.99 -8.15
CA ARG A 192 -4.16 4.98 -8.81
C ARG A 192 -4.57 6.39 -9.21
N THR A 193 -4.56 7.34 -8.28
CA THR A 193 -4.91 8.73 -8.56
C THR A 193 -3.97 9.33 -9.60
N ALA A 194 -2.65 9.11 -9.46
CA ALA A 194 -1.68 9.56 -10.46
C ALA A 194 -1.94 8.96 -11.85
N ARG A 195 -2.36 7.69 -11.92
CA ARG A 195 -2.71 7.00 -13.16
C ARG A 195 -3.99 7.55 -13.78
N GLU A 196 -5.03 7.83 -12.98
CA GLU A 196 -6.28 8.41 -13.45
C GLU A 196 -6.07 9.81 -14.02
N GLU A 197 -5.32 10.66 -13.32
CA GLU A 197 -4.94 12.00 -13.78
C GLU A 197 -4.10 11.93 -15.07
N TRP A 198 -3.10 11.03 -15.11
CA TRP A 198 -2.28 10.80 -16.29
C TRP A 198 -3.10 10.38 -17.51
N GLU A 199 -4.06 9.48 -17.33
CA GLU A 199 -4.95 9.03 -18.40
C GLU A 199 -5.90 10.16 -18.86
N GLY A 200 -6.35 11.02 -17.94
CA GLY A 200 -7.10 12.24 -18.27
C GLY A 200 -6.31 13.22 -19.13
N VAL A 201 -5.02 13.39 -18.85
CA VAL A 201 -4.09 14.18 -19.67
C VAL A 201 -3.87 13.53 -21.03
N ARG A 202 -3.63 12.21 -21.07
CA ARG A 202 -3.41 11.44 -22.31
C ARG A 202 -4.60 11.54 -23.28
N ARG A 203 -5.83 11.49 -22.76
CA ARG A 203 -7.06 11.58 -23.57
C ARG A 203 -7.33 12.96 -24.16
N ARG A 204 -6.59 14.00 -23.75
CA ARG A 204 -6.70 15.36 -24.28
C ARG A 204 -5.54 15.60 -25.26
N PRO A 205 -5.73 15.32 -26.57
CA PRO A 205 -4.63 15.32 -27.56
C PRO A 205 -3.91 16.67 -27.66
N ARG A 206 -4.60 17.77 -27.37
CA ARG A 206 -4.02 19.12 -27.41
C ARG A 206 -3.20 19.50 -26.17
N ILE A 207 -3.31 18.82 -25.03
CA ILE A 207 -2.53 19.22 -23.84
C ILE A 207 -1.03 18.98 -24.08
N CYS A 208 -0.67 17.78 -24.53
CA CYS A 208 0.73 17.45 -24.82
C CYS A 208 1.26 18.30 -25.98
N LEU A 209 0.45 18.53 -27.02
CA LEU A 209 0.81 19.41 -28.14
C LEU A 209 1.04 20.85 -27.69
N ASN A 210 0.08 21.45 -26.97
CA ASN A 210 0.21 22.81 -26.44
C ASN A 210 1.41 22.95 -25.49
N LEU A 211 1.69 21.91 -24.69
CA LEU A 211 2.86 21.90 -23.83
C LEU A 211 4.13 21.94 -24.66
N VAL A 212 4.26 21.07 -25.67
CA VAL A 212 5.43 21.01 -26.56
C VAL A 212 5.58 22.28 -27.41
N GLU A 213 4.48 22.81 -27.93
CA GLU A 213 4.45 24.04 -28.73
C GLU A 213 4.77 25.28 -27.89
N SER A 214 4.44 25.30 -26.59
CA SER A 214 4.74 26.40 -25.68
C SER A 214 6.14 26.33 -25.06
N ILE A 215 6.86 25.20 -25.15
CA ILE A 215 8.23 25.05 -24.60
C ILE A 215 9.17 26.17 -25.04
N PRO A 216 9.26 26.56 -26.32
CA PRO A 216 10.19 27.62 -26.76
C PRO A 216 9.92 28.96 -26.06
N SER A 217 8.67 29.41 -26.05
CA SER A 217 8.29 30.68 -25.40
C SER A 217 8.52 30.63 -23.89
N ARG A 218 8.21 29.51 -23.23
CA ARG A 218 8.46 29.32 -21.79
C ARG A 218 9.95 29.34 -21.46
N LEU A 219 10.79 28.73 -22.29
CA LEU A 219 12.25 28.78 -22.14
C LEU A 219 12.80 30.18 -22.36
N GLU A 220 12.27 30.93 -23.32
CA GLU A 220 12.65 32.33 -23.54
C GLU A 220 12.30 33.21 -22.33
N ASP A 221 11.13 32.98 -21.75
CA ASP A 221 10.68 33.71 -20.57
C ASP A 221 11.47 33.32 -19.30
N ILE A 222 11.88 32.05 -19.14
CA ILE A 222 12.83 31.63 -18.10
C ILE A 222 14.19 32.32 -18.29
N VAL A 223 14.71 32.36 -19.52
CA VAL A 223 15.98 33.03 -19.83
C VAL A 223 15.90 34.54 -19.55
N LYS A 224 14.75 35.17 -19.80
CA LYS A 224 14.49 36.58 -19.45
C LYS A 224 14.38 36.79 -17.94
N ALA A 225 13.77 35.86 -17.21
CA ALA A 225 13.58 35.94 -15.76
C ALA A 225 14.87 35.66 -14.96
N GLY A 226 15.86 34.99 -15.55
CA GLY A 226 17.10 34.63 -14.87
C GLY A 226 16.86 33.67 -13.71
N ASP A 227 17.27 34.05 -12.49
CA ASP A 227 17.05 33.28 -11.26
C ASP A 227 15.67 33.56 -10.59
N GLY A 228 14.82 34.37 -11.23
CA GLY A 228 13.49 34.72 -10.73
C GLY A 228 12.41 33.68 -11.04
N TRP A 229 11.30 33.74 -10.29
CA TRP A 229 10.13 32.90 -10.57
C TRP A 229 9.41 33.36 -11.84
N THR A 230 9.17 32.42 -12.75
CA THR A 230 8.31 32.64 -13.91
C THR A 230 6.86 32.32 -13.58
N SER A 231 5.94 33.24 -13.87
CA SER A 231 4.50 33.07 -13.69
C SER A 231 3.88 32.41 -14.92
N TYR A 232 3.62 31.09 -14.87
CA TYR A 232 2.72 30.39 -15.79
C TYR A 232 1.80 29.44 -15.01
#